data_AF-A0A2P8FD68-F1
#
_entry.id   AF-A0A2P8FD68-F1
#
_cell.length_a   1.000
_cell.length_b   1.000
_cell.length_c   1.000
_cell.angle_alpha   90.00
_cell.angle_beta   90.00
_cell.angle_gamma   90.00
#
_symmetry.space_group_name_H-M   'P 1'
#
loop_
_entity.id
_entity.type
_entity.pdbx_description
1 polymer ?
#
loop_
_entity_poly.entity_id
_entity_poly.type
_entity_poly.pdbx_seq_one_letter_code
_entity_poly.pdbx_strand_id
1 'polypeptide(L)'
;MTDKDRDDMMLDALFAEARADTAAEPSPDFLAKVLGDAEAFQPTAPEVAPLPERSGFWRSVLAVLGGWPSVSGLAMAATAGVWIGVVGSTSLIEDGIGASLLSAGQDSFLSDLDTSYAFVVE
;
A
#
# COMPACT_ATOMS: atom_id res chain seq x y z
N MET A 1 -33.65 30.89 -7.69
CA MET A 1 -33.16 30.25 -6.46
C MET A 1 -32.76 28.85 -6.83
N THR A 2 -31.46 28.58 -6.81
CA THR A 2 -30.87 27.29 -7.21
C THR A 2 -30.88 26.36 -6.02
N ASP A 3 -30.84 25.04 -6.23
CA ASP A 3 -30.90 24.06 -5.13
C ASP A 3 -29.78 24.28 -4.10
N LYS A 4 -28.58 24.61 -4.58
CA LYS A 4 -27.42 24.98 -3.76
C LYS A 4 -27.71 26.15 -2.80
N ASP A 5 -28.46 27.16 -3.23
CA ASP A 5 -28.76 28.32 -2.39
C ASP A 5 -29.67 27.91 -1.21
N ARG A 6 -30.51 26.88 -1.38
CA ARG A 6 -31.38 26.35 -0.33
C ARG A 6 -30.60 25.49 0.66
N ASP A 7 -29.66 24.70 0.16
CA ASP A 7 -28.76 23.88 0.98
C ASP A 7 -27.86 24.75 1.85
N ASP A 8 -27.24 25.78 1.27
CA ASP A 8 -26.38 26.71 2.00
C ASP A 8 -27.17 27.44 3.11
N MET A 9 -28.41 27.87 2.83
CA MET A 9 -29.30 28.46 3.85
C MET A 9 -29.70 27.47 4.97
N MET A 10 -29.90 26.19 4.63
CA MET A 10 -30.21 25.16 5.61
C MET A 10 -28.99 24.88 6.52
N LEU A 11 -27.80 24.79 5.94
CA LEU A 11 -26.56 24.60 6.70
C LEU A 11 -26.27 25.78 7.63
N ASP A 12 -26.47 27.01 7.16
CA ASP A 12 -26.31 28.20 7.99
C ASP A 12 -27.24 28.20 9.20
N ALA A 13 -28.50 27.75 9.03
CA ALA A 13 -29.44 27.60 10.13
C ALA A 13 -28.99 26.53 11.14
N LEU A 14 -28.49 25.38 10.67
CA LEU A 14 -27.95 24.31 11.54
C LEU A 14 -26.70 24.77 12.29
N PHE A 15 -25.82 25.54 11.66
CA PHE A 15 -24.62 26.08 12.32
C PHE A 15 -24.96 27.18 13.32
N ALA A 16 -25.98 27.99 13.07
CA ALA A 16 -26.47 28.99 14.02
C ALA A 16 -26.99 28.31 15.30
N GLU A 17 -27.76 27.23 15.14
CA GLU A 17 -28.26 26.42 16.27
C GLU A 17 -27.10 25.79 17.05
N ALA A 18 -26.15 25.16 16.35
CA ALA A 18 -24.99 24.53 16.98
C ALA A 18 -24.11 25.53 17.75
N ARG A 19 -24.00 26.79 17.31
CA ARG A 19 -23.27 27.84 18.04
C ARG A 19 -24.03 28.36 19.26
N ALA A 20 -25.35 28.29 19.26
CA ALA A 20 -26.17 28.72 20.39
C ALA A 20 -26.18 27.69 21.53
N ASP A 21 -25.82 26.43 21.24
CA ASP A 21 -25.72 25.38 22.24
C ASP A 21 -24.46 25.54 23.12
N THR A 22 -24.69 26.03 24.33
CA THR A 22 -23.65 26.18 25.37
C THR A 22 -23.21 24.85 25.98
N ALA A 23 -23.96 23.76 25.80
CA ALA A 23 -23.52 22.42 26.21
C ALA A 23 -22.39 21.88 25.33
N ALA A 24 -22.17 22.49 24.15
CA ALA A 24 -21.06 22.17 23.26
C ALA A 24 -19.73 22.82 23.69
N GLU A 25 -19.73 23.72 24.69
CA GLU A 25 -18.50 24.36 25.15
C GLU A 25 -17.68 23.39 26.01
N PRO A 26 -16.46 23.00 25.59
CA PRO A 26 -15.64 22.07 26.33
C PRO A 26 -15.21 22.68 27.68
N SER A 27 -15.14 21.85 28.72
CA SER A 27 -14.70 22.31 30.04
C SER A 27 -13.29 22.94 29.97
N PRO A 28 -13.01 23.99 30.76
CA PRO A 28 -11.71 24.66 30.76
C PRO A 28 -10.57 23.70 31.12
N ASP A 29 -10.81 22.74 32.02
CA ASP A 29 -9.84 21.71 32.40
C ASP A 29 -9.48 20.78 31.24
N PHE A 30 -10.46 20.45 30.40
CA PHE A 30 -10.23 19.65 29.19
C PHE A 30 -9.39 20.43 28.18
N LEU A 31 -9.72 21.71 27.94
CA LEU A 31 -8.93 22.56 27.05
C LEU A 31 -7.49 22.72 27.54
N ALA A 32 -7.28 22.90 28.84
CA ALA A 32 -5.93 22.99 29.41
C ALA A 32 -5.11 21.71 29.17
N LYS A 33 -5.74 20.53 29.29
CA LYS A 33 -5.08 19.25 28.97
C LYS A 33 -4.75 19.11 27.49
N VAL A 34 -5.68 19.48 26.61
CA VAL A 34 -5.46 19.44 25.15
C VAL A 34 -4.31 20.38 24.76
N LEU A 35 -4.25 21.58 25.33
CA LEU A 35 -3.16 22.52 25.06
C LEU A 35 -1.81 22.00 25.58
N GLY A 36 -1.77 21.41 26.77
CA GLY A 36 -0.55 20.78 27.31
C GLY A 36 -0.07 19.61 26.46
N ASP A 37 -0.99 18.79 25.94
CA ASP A 37 -0.65 17.70 25.02
C ASP A 37 -0.15 18.24 23.68
N ALA A 38 -0.83 19.25 23.12
CA ALA A 38 -0.42 19.91 21.89
C ALA A 38 0.98 20.53 22.00
N GLU A 39 1.33 21.11 23.14
CA GLU A 39 2.68 21.65 23.40
C GLU A 39 3.73 20.53 23.44
N ALA A 40 3.41 19.37 24.03
CA ALA A 40 4.31 18.22 24.07
C ALA A 40 4.58 17.63 22.67
N PHE A 41 3.60 17.72 21.75
CA PHE A 41 3.73 17.29 20.37
C PHE A 41 4.09 18.41 19.39
N GLN A 42 4.27 19.64 19.87
CA GLN A 42 4.60 20.76 19.00
C GLN A 42 5.99 20.50 18.42
N PRO A 43 6.11 20.36 17.09
CA PRO A 43 7.41 20.17 16.48
C PRO A 43 8.25 21.40 16.84
N THR A 44 9.39 21.19 17.48
CA THR A 44 10.39 22.25 17.61
C THR A 44 10.62 22.79 16.21
N ALA A 45 10.40 24.10 16.03
CA ALA A 45 10.70 24.75 14.76
C ALA A 45 12.09 24.27 14.35
N PRO A 46 12.26 23.64 13.18
CA PRO A 46 13.55 23.14 12.79
C PRO A 46 14.49 24.34 12.89
N GLU A 47 15.49 24.23 13.75
CA GLU A 47 16.62 25.15 13.73
C GLU A 47 16.99 25.26 12.26
N VAL A 48 17.03 26.48 11.72
CA VAL A 48 17.27 26.72 10.31
C VAL A 48 18.65 26.14 10.01
N ALA A 49 18.66 24.87 9.63
CA ALA A 49 19.87 24.15 9.35
C ALA A 49 20.50 24.88 8.16
N PRO A 50 21.83 25.11 8.18
CA PRO A 50 22.51 25.66 7.03
C PRO A 50 22.08 24.87 5.79
N LEU A 51 21.77 25.56 4.69
CA LEU A 51 21.30 24.91 3.46
C LEU A 51 22.17 23.68 3.19
N PRO A 52 21.58 22.48 3.05
CA PRO A 52 22.37 21.27 2.91
C PRO A 52 23.30 21.43 1.70
N GLU A 53 24.60 21.22 1.92
CA GLU A 53 25.55 21.08 0.81
C GLU A 53 24.96 20.10 -0.19
N ARG A 54 24.91 20.51 -1.47
CA ARG A 54 24.29 19.81 -2.61
C ARG A 54 24.13 18.32 -2.33
N SER A 55 22.96 17.94 -1.84
CA SER A 55 22.71 16.55 -1.47
C SER A 55 22.91 15.69 -2.70
N GLY A 56 23.77 14.68 -2.60
CA GLY A 56 24.05 13.78 -3.72
C GLY A 56 22.77 13.22 -4.33
N PHE A 57 22.79 12.98 -5.65
CA PHE A 57 21.64 12.53 -6.46
C PHE A 57 20.72 11.50 -5.77
N TRP A 58 21.32 10.49 -5.11
CA TRP A 58 20.60 9.45 -4.38
C TRP A 58 19.74 9.96 -3.22
N ARG A 59 20.21 10.98 -2.48
CA ARG A 59 19.45 11.55 -1.36
C ARG A 59 18.26 12.37 -1.86
N SER A 60 18.39 13.01 -3.02
CA SER A 60 17.28 13.70 -3.69
C SER A 60 16.23 12.70 -4.21
N VAL A 61 16.66 11.57 -4.80
CA VAL A 61 15.75 10.50 -5.24
C VAL A 61 14.99 9.92 -4.05
N LEU A 62 15.68 9.64 -2.93
CA LEU A 62 15.03 9.14 -1.72
C LEU A 62 14.08 10.18 -1.10
N ALA A 63 14.41 11.47 -1.12
CA ALA A 63 13.51 12.52 -0.65
C ALA A 63 12.23 12.60 -1.50
N VAL A 64 12.34 12.48 -2.83
CA VAL A 64 11.18 12.46 -3.75
C VAL A 64 10.29 11.24 -3.51
N LEU A 65 10.90 10.09 -3.19
CA LEU A 65 10.16 8.84 -2.93
C LEU A 65 9.50 8.78 -1.55
N GLY A 66 9.63 9.80 -0.69
CA GLY A 66 9.03 9.82 0.65
C GLY A 66 10.02 9.52 1.80
N GLY A 67 11.31 9.48 1.51
CA GLY A 67 12.39 9.31 2.48
C GLY A 67 12.64 7.85 2.88
N TRP A 68 13.22 7.68 4.07
CA TRP A 68 13.56 6.37 4.65
C TRP A 68 12.38 5.38 4.80
N PRO A 69 11.13 5.83 5.07
CA PRO A 69 9.99 4.92 5.13
C PRO A 69 9.80 4.10 3.84
N SER A 70 9.89 4.74 2.68
CA SER A 70 9.73 4.07 1.38
C SER A 70 10.82 3.04 1.10
N VAL A 71 12.04 3.27 1.61
CA VAL A 71 13.15 2.30 1.50
C VAL A 71 12.87 1.03 2.30
N SER A 72 12.29 1.17 3.50
CA SER A 72 11.92 0.00 4.31
C SER A 72 10.83 -0.84 3.64
N GLY A 73 9.85 -0.20 2.99
CA GLY A 73 8.84 -0.88 2.18
C GLY A 73 9.44 -1.64 0.99
N LEU A 74 10.35 -1.00 0.25
CA LEU A 74 11.08 -1.63 -0.86
C LEU A 74 11.90 -2.84 -0.38
N ALA A 75 12.59 -2.72 0.75
CA ALA A 75 13.37 -3.80 1.35
C ALA A 75 12.47 -4.99 1.76
N MET A 76 11.31 -4.71 2.37
CA MET A 76 10.33 -5.74 2.70
C MET A 76 9.73 -6.39 1.46
N ALA A 77 9.42 -5.63 0.41
CA ALA A 77 8.94 -6.17 -0.85
C ALA A 77 9.98 -7.08 -1.52
N ALA A 78 11.26 -6.69 -1.51
CA ALA A 78 12.36 -7.52 -2.01
C ALA A 78 12.49 -8.82 -1.19
N THR A 79 12.42 -8.73 0.14
CA THR A 79 12.48 -9.91 1.03
C THR A 79 11.29 -10.85 0.78
N ALA A 80 10.08 -10.30 0.62
CA ALA A 80 8.88 -11.06 0.28
C ALA A 80 9.00 -11.73 -1.10
N GLY A 81 9.56 -11.04 -2.09
CA GLY A 81 9.84 -11.62 -3.41
C GLY A 81 10.81 -12.81 -3.34
N VAL A 82 11.89 -12.68 -2.55
CA VAL A 82 12.84 -13.78 -2.31
C VAL A 82 12.16 -14.96 -1.61
N TRP A 83 11.35 -14.70 -0.58
CA TRP A 83 10.59 -15.73 0.13
C TRP A 83 9.63 -16.49 -0.80
N ILE A 84 8.84 -15.76 -1.60
CA ILE A 84 7.92 -16.34 -2.56
C ILE A 84 8.66 -17.15 -3.63
N GLY A 85 9.79 -16.67 -4.13
CA GLY A 85 10.59 -17.39 -5.12
C GLY A 85 11.15 -18.72 -4.58
N VAL A 86 11.64 -18.73 -3.34
CA VAL A 86 12.17 -19.94 -2.69
C VAL A 86 11.05 -20.94 -2.45
N VAL A 87 9.95 -20.54 -1.82
CA VAL A 87 8.84 -21.45 -1.46
C VAL A 87 8.08 -21.91 -2.70
N GLY A 88 7.86 -21.01 -3.67
CA GLY A 88 7.18 -21.32 -4.92
C GLY A 88 7.94 -22.32 -5.79
N SER A 89 9.28 -22.34 -5.72
CA SER A 89 10.08 -23.28 -6.53
C SER A 89 9.81 -24.75 -6.17
N THR A 90 9.65 -25.09 -4.88
CA THR A 90 9.41 -26.48 -4.48
C THR A 90 8.00 -26.96 -4.87
N SER A 91 6.97 -26.13 -4.70
CA SER A 91 5.59 -26.55 -4.97
C SER A 91 5.16 -26.41 -6.44
N LEU A 92 5.73 -25.47 -7.20
CA LEU A 92 5.34 -25.23 -8.61
C LEU A 92 6.07 -26.16 -9.59
N ILE A 93 7.21 -26.73 -9.19
CA ILE A 93 7.97 -27.70 -9.99
C ILE A 93 7.34 -29.09 -9.90
N GLU A 94 6.78 -29.47 -8.74
CA GLU A 94 6.10 -30.76 -8.56
C GLU A 94 4.72 -30.82 -9.24
N ASP A 95 3.89 -29.76 -9.17
CA ASP A 95 2.46 -29.86 -9.48
C ASP A 95 1.95 -29.22 -10.80
N GLY A 96 2.84 -28.92 -11.76
CA GLY A 96 2.35 -28.86 -13.16
C GLY A 96 3.02 -27.88 -14.11
N ILE A 97 3.65 -26.80 -13.65
CA ILE A 97 4.30 -25.85 -14.57
C ILE A 97 5.70 -26.35 -14.96
N GLY A 98 6.42 -26.93 -14.01
CA GLY A 98 7.72 -27.58 -14.27
C GLY A 98 7.58 -28.80 -15.18
N ALA A 99 6.59 -29.67 -14.90
CA ALA A 99 6.28 -30.83 -15.74
C ALA A 99 5.80 -30.43 -17.15
N SER A 100 4.97 -29.39 -17.28
CA SER A 100 4.48 -28.91 -18.58
C SER A 100 5.60 -28.28 -19.43
N LEU A 101 6.56 -27.57 -18.83
CA LEU A 101 7.73 -27.03 -19.56
C LEU A 101 8.76 -28.10 -19.93
N LEU A 102 8.96 -29.12 -19.08
CA LEU A 102 9.81 -30.28 -19.41
C LEU A 102 9.16 -31.18 -20.47
N SER A 103 7.83 -31.31 -20.44
CA SER A 103 7.02 -32.06 -21.42
C SER A 103 6.91 -31.33 -22.75
N ALA A 104 6.83 -30.00 -22.77
CA ALA A 104 6.75 -29.20 -23.99
C ALA A 104 8.00 -29.30 -24.88
N GLY A 105 9.11 -29.84 -24.36
CA GLY A 105 10.32 -30.15 -25.13
C GLY A 105 10.34 -31.55 -25.76
N GLN A 106 9.33 -32.39 -25.50
CA GLN A 106 9.20 -33.70 -26.11
C GLN A 106 8.03 -33.66 -27.10
N ASP A 107 8.36 -33.58 -28.39
CA ASP A 107 7.41 -33.71 -29.48
C ASP A 107 6.61 -35.03 -29.29
N SER A 108 5.41 -34.89 -28.72
CA SER A 108 4.59 -36.01 -28.34
C SER A 108 3.88 -36.51 -29.60
N PHE A 109 4.39 -37.57 -30.20
CA PHE A 109 3.79 -38.16 -31.39
C PHE A 109 2.43 -38.74 -31.01
N LEU A 110 1.39 -38.33 -31.74
CA LEU A 110 0.00 -38.82 -31.57
C LEU A 110 -0.11 -40.36 -31.65
N SER A 111 0.92 -41.02 -32.17
CA SER A 111 1.07 -42.47 -32.25
C SER A 111 1.22 -43.17 -30.89
N ASP A 112 1.67 -42.47 -29.85
CA ASP A 112 1.91 -43.05 -28.51
C ASP A 112 0.67 -42.97 -27.59
N LEU A 113 -0.31 -42.15 -27.97
CA LEU A 113 -1.56 -41.93 -27.22
C LEU A 113 -2.73 -42.75 -27.74
N ASP A 114 -2.54 -43.48 -28.83
CA ASP A 114 -3.58 -44.28 -29.45
C ASP A 114 -3.30 -45.77 -29.25
N THR A 115 -3.85 -46.29 -28.17
CA THR A 115 -3.94 -47.73 -27.87
C THR A 115 -4.95 -48.44 -28.80
N SER A 116 -5.60 -47.73 -29.73
CA SER A 116 -6.71 -48.27 -30.53
C SER A 116 -6.27 -49.06 -31.76
N TYR A 117 -4.98 -49.01 -32.12
CA TYR A 117 -4.38 -49.88 -33.14
C TYR A 117 -3.45 -50.96 -32.57
N ALA A 118 -3.69 -51.47 -31.36
CA ALA A 118 -3.20 -52.80 -31.00
C ALA A 118 -3.90 -53.84 -31.91
N PHE A 119 -3.33 -54.04 -33.09
CA PHE A 119 -3.74 -55.05 -34.06
C PHE A 119 -3.76 -56.40 -33.36
N VAL A 120 -4.98 -56.89 -33.13
CA VAL A 120 -5.25 -58.30 -32.88
C VAL A 120 -4.88 -59.02 -34.18
N VAL A 121 -3.65 -59.51 -34.23
CA VAL A 121 -3.25 -60.55 -35.18
C VAL A 121 -3.47 -61.87 -34.42
N GLU A 122 -4.52 -62.57 -34.80
CA GLU A 122 -4.63 -64.03 -34.60
C GLU A 122 -3.82 -64.74 -35.69
#